data_AF-A0AAV3XNU0-F1
#
_entry.id   AF-A0AAV3XNU0-F1
#
_cell.length_a   1.000
_cell.length_b   1.000
_cell.length_c   1.000
_cell.angle_alpha   90.00
_cell.angle_beta   90.00
_cell.angle_gamma   90.00
#
_symmetry.space_group_name_H-M   'P 1'
#
loop_
_entity.id
_entity.type
_entity.pdbx_description
1 polymer ?
#
loop_
_entity_poly.entity_id
_entity_poly.type
_entity_poly.pdbx_seq_one_letter_code
_entity_poly.pdbx_strand_id
1 'polypeptide(L)'
;MDLLIVWGVAQAAGFVFKPILEDLAKDATKDWAKDIFKDSLKNVLRLPSKEPLDIAAGKAIKEFLQLVQQELEDADLDEKELQPYIKPFKQFIKDKTVAEILGSAFTEDCQILDTRTLALTWNKLNSDIAPKIQRTGKMPIPQ
;
A
#
# COMPACT_ATOMS: atom_id res chain seq x y z
N MET A 1 -13.34 5.05 17.81
CA MET A 1 -12.02 4.40 17.98
C MET A 1 -11.03 5.16 17.12
N ASP A 2 -9.82 5.44 17.61
CA ASP A 2 -8.79 6.06 16.76
C ASP A 2 -8.23 5.01 15.81
N LEU A 3 -8.56 5.12 14.52
CA LEU A 3 -8.18 4.14 13.49
C LEU A 3 -6.66 3.97 13.38
N LEU A 4 -5.87 5.03 13.62
CA LEU A 4 -4.42 4.94 13.55
C LEU A 4 -3.85 4.04 14.66
N ILE A 5 -4.48 4.08 15.84
CA ILE A 5 -4.14 3.16 16.94
C ILE A 5 -4.54 1.73 16.56
N VAL A 6 -5.74 1.54 16.01
CA VAL A 6 -6.26 0.22 15.61
C VAL A 6 -5.44 -0.42 14.50
N TRP A 7 -4.95 0.37 13.55
CA TRP A 7 -4.08 -0.08 12.47
C TRP A 7 -2.62 -0.27 12.92
N GLY A 8 -2.29 0.08 14.17
CA GLY A 8 -0.95 -0.10 14.72
C GLY A 8 0.07 0.95 14.27
N VAL A 9 -0.38 2.08 13.74
CA VAL A 9 0.50 3.16 13.24
C VAL A 9 1.34 3.77 14.36
N ALA A 10 0.79 3.88 15.56
CA ALA A 10 1.48 4.44 16.72
C ALA A 10 2.68 3.60 17.20
N GLN A 11 2.82 2.35 16.74
CA GLN A 11 3.91 1.44 17.13
C GLN A 11 5.08 1.44 16.14
N ALA A 12 4.96 2.13 15.00
CA ALA A 12 5.95 2.13 13.94
C ALA A 12 6.79 3.43 13.97
N ALA A 13 7.74 3.51 14.92
CA ALA A 13 8.74 4.57 14.92
C ALA A 13 9.52 4.55 13.58
N GLY A 14 9.74 5.71 12.97
CA GLY A 14 10.38 5.82 11.65
C GLY A 14 9.44 5.61 10.46
N PHE A 15 8.16 5.29 10.65
CA PHE A 15 7.23 5.03 9.53
C PHE A 15 6.90 6.31 8.73
N VAL A 16 7.58 6.47 7.59
CA VAL A 16 7.54 7.66 6.73
C VAL A 16 6.16 7.84 6.08
N PHE A 17 5.49 6.74 5.74
CA PHE A 17 4.20 6.77 5.05
C PHE A 17 2.99 7.01 5.96
N LYS A 18 3.20 7.34 7.24
CA LYS A 18 2.14 7.70 8.20
C LYS A 18 1.10 8.70 7.65
N PRO A 19 1.48 9.78 6.92
CA PRO A 19 0.51 10.75 6.41
C PRO A 19 -0.53 10.14 5.45
N ILE A 20 -0.20 9.05 4.76
CA ILE A 20 -1.14 8.35 3.88
C ILE A 20 -2.27 7.73 4.71
N LEU A 21 -1.91 7.06 5.82
CA LEU A 21 -2.89 6.45 6.73
C LEU A 21 -3.69 7.51 7.49
N GLU A 22 -3.09 8.63 7.88
CA GLU A 22 -3.82 9.75 8.48
C GLU A 22 -4.92 10.29 7.56
N ASP A 23 -4.63 10.40 6.27
CA ASP A 23 -5.63 10.82 5.29
C ASP A 23 -6.71 9.76 5.05
N LEU A 24 -6.35 8.48 5.01
CA LEU A 24 -7.32 7.38 4.93
C LEU A 24 -8.23 7.34 6.17
N ALA A 25 -7.69 7.58 7.38
CA ALA A 25 -8.46 7.60 8.61
C ALA A 25 -9.48 8.75 8.64
N LYS A 26 -9.16 9.91 8.02
CA LYS A 26 -10.13 11.02 7.84
C LYS A 26 -11.23 10.64 6.85
N ASP A 27 -10.86 9.97 5.75
CA ASP A 27 -11.79 9.48 4.73
C ASP A 27 -12.68 8.33 5.27
N ALA A 28 -12.26 7.62 6.31
CA ALA A 28 -12.92 6.41 6.81
C ALA A 28 -14.31 6.61 7.41
N THR A 29 -14.71 7.85 7.70
CA THR A 29 -16.11 8.16 8.00
C THR A 29 -17.06 7.86 6.83
N LYS A 30 -16.55 7.68 5.60
CA LYS A 30 -17.31 7.61 4.34
C LYS A 30 -17.29 6.26 3.59
N ASP A 31 -17.01 5.12 4.24
CA ASP A 31 -16.92 3.81 3.57
C ASP A 31 -15.73 3.70 2.60
N TRP A 32 -14.60 4.31 2.97
CA TRP A 32 -13.43 4.43 2.10
C TRP A 32 -12.93 3.09 1.55
N ALA A 33 -12.91 2.02 2.35
CA ALA A 33 -12.42 0.72 1.88
C ALA A 33 -13.37 0.14 0.84
N LYS A 34 -14.68 0.34 1.02
CA LYS A 34 -15.67 -0.06 0.03
C LYS A 34 -15.57 0.77 -1.24
N ASP A 35 -15.23 2.05 -1.15
CA ASP A 35 -15.06 2.91 -2.33
C ASP A 35 -13.80 2.57 -3.12
N ILE A 36 -12.69 2.27 -2.44
CA ILE A 36 -11.43 1.87 -3.07
C ILE A 36 -11.54 0.46 -3.65
N PHE A 37 -12.02 -0.51 -2.87
CA PHE A 37 -12.02 -1.92 -3.24
C PHE A 37 -13.35 -2.40 -3.83
N LYS A 38 -14.26 -1.49 -4.19
CA LYS A 38 -15.64 -1.82 -4.60
C LYS A 38 -15.69 -2.93 -5.63
N ASP A 39 -14.85 -2.83 -6.66
CA ASP A 39 -14.88 -3.73 -7.81
C ASP A 39 -14.33 -5.12 -7.44
N SER A 40 -13.30 -5.22 -6.59
CA SER A 40 -12.78 -6.50 -6.07
C SER A 40 -13.76 -7.18 -5.11
N LEU A 41 -14.47 -6.39 -4.32
CA LEU A 41 -15.36 -6.87 -3.27
C LEU A 41 -16.74 -7.31 -3.79
N LYS A 42 -17.09 -7.04 -5.05
CA LYS A 42 -18.37 -7.43 -5.67
C LYS A 42 -18.65 -8.93 -5.61
N ASN A 43 -17.60 -9.75 -5.71
CA ASN A 43 -17.72 -11.21 -5.78
C ASN A 43 -17.59 -11.88 -4.41
N VAL A 44 -17.36 -11.10 -3.34
CA VAL A 44 -17.26 -11.64 -1.98
C VAL A 44 -18.67 -11.92 -1.46
N LEU A 45 -18.99 -13.21 -1.28
CA LEU A 45 -20.32 -13.73 -0.94
C LEU A 45 -20.91 -13.11 0.33
N ARG A 46 -20.05 -12.74 1.29
CA ARG A 46 -20.43 -12.02 2.51
C ARG A 46 -19.37 -11.00 2.88
N LEU A 47 -19.57 -9.76 2.45
CA LEU A 47 -18.75 -8.66 2.94
C LEU A 47 -19.01 -8.43 4.44
N PRO A 48 -17.95 -8.22 5.25
CA PRO A 48 -18.10 -7.75 6.61
C PRO A 48 -18.89 -6.43 6.66
N SER A 49 -19.41 -6.09 7.84
CA SER A 49 -19.90 -4.72 8.08
C SER A 49 -18.78 -3.70 7.84
N LYS A 50 -19.18 -2.45 7.59
CA LYS A 50 -18.27 -1.33 7.26
C LYS A 50 -17.04 -1.27 8.15
N GLU A 51 -17.25 -1.26 9.47
CA GLU A 51 -16.16 -1.06 10.45
C GLU A 51 -15.10 -2.18 10.42
N PRO A 52 -15.45 -3.48 10.50
CA PRO A 52 -14.48 -4.56 10.30
C PRO A 52 -13.74 -4.50 8.96
N LEU A 53 -14.42 -4.13 7.86
CA LEU A 53 -13.81 -4.01 6.54
C LEU A 53 -12.79 -2.86 6.50
N ASP A 54 -13.16 -1.68 7.01
CA ASP A 54 -12.28 -0.50 7.08
C ASP A 54 -11.06 -0.78 7.98
N ILE A 55 -11.23 -1.53 9.08
CA ILE A 55 -10.14 -1.96 9.96
C ILE A 55 -9.19 -2.91 9.22
N ALA A 56 -9.70 -3.93 8.55
CA ALA A 56 -8.90 -4.90 7.82
C ALA A 56 -8.13 -4.25 6.67
N ALA A 57 -8.81 -3.41 5.89
CA ALA A 57 -8.22 -2.65 4.79
C ALA A 57 -7.09 -1.72 5.27
N GLY A 58 -7.32 -0.95 6.34
CA GLY A 58 -6.30 -0.04 6.85
C GLY A 58 -5.07 -0.76 7.42
N LYS A 59 -5.26 -1.90 8.09
CA LYS A 59 -4.15 -2.78 8.50
C LYS A 59 -3.37 -3.30 7.30
N ALA A 60 -4.05 -3.80 6.27
CA ALA A 60 -3.39 -4.32 5.07
C ALA A 60 -2.57 -3.24 4.34
N ILE A 61 -3.11 -2.03 4.19
CA ILE A 61 -2.39 -0.92 3.55
C ILE A 61 -1.19 -0.48 4.41
N LYS A 62 -1.33 -0.47 5.75
CA LYS A 62 -0.22 -0.19 6.66
C LYS A 62 0.92 -1.20 6.46
N GLU A 63 0.62 -2.50 6.49
CA GLU A 63 1.64 -3.54 6.29
C GLU A 63 2.28 -3.45 4.89
N PHE A 64 1.48 -3.20 3.85
CA PHE A 64 1.99 -2.98 2.50
C PHE A 64 2.98 -1.80 2.43
N LEU A 65 2.60 -0.64 2.99
CA LEU A 65 3.45 0.54 3.02
C LEU A 65 4.71 0.33 3.87
N GLN A 66 4.61 -0.46 4.93
CA GLN A 66 5.75 -0.81 5.77
C GLN A 66 6.74 -1.71 5.02
N LEU A 67 6.26 -2.72 4.29
CA LEU A 67 7.12 -3.54 3.42
C LEU A 67 7.80 -2.69 2.35
N VAL A 68 7.06 -1.79 1.71
CA VAL A 68 7.62 -0.85 0.73
C VAL A 68 8.75 -0.01 1.34
N GLN A 69 8.54 0.53 2.54
CA GLN A 69 9.56 1.31 3.23
C GLN A 69 10.81 0.47 3.53
N GLN A 70 10.63 -0.74 4.07
CA GLN A 70 11.74 -1.66 4.37
C GLN A 70 12.56 -1.99 3.12
N GLU A 71 11.90 -2.30 1.99
CA GLU A 71 12.60 -2.60 0.73
C GLU A 71 13.36 -1.40 0.16
N LEU A 72 12.90 -0.17 0.42
CA LEU A 72 13.61 1.04 0.01
C LEU A 72 14.77 1.36 0.96
N GLU A 73 14.60 1.13 2.26
CA GLU A 73 15.68 1.23 3.26
C GLU A 73 16.79 0.19 3.00
N ASP A 74 16.43 -1.04 2.66
CA ASP A 74 17.36 -2.10 2.24
C ASP A 74 18.08 -1.75 0.92
N ALA A 75 17.54 -0.81 0.14
CA ALA A 75 18.17 -0.24 -1.04
C ALA A 75 19.01 1.03 -0.73
N ASP A 76 19.36 1.24 0.54
CA ASP A 76 20.15 2.36 1.07
C ASP A 76 19.46 3.74 0.99
N LEU A 77 18.12 3.81 0.95
CA LEU A 77 17.40 5.10 1.08
C LEU A 77 17.05 5.39 2.54
N ASP A 78 17.42 6.57 3.04
CA ASP A 78 17.04 7.00 4.38
C ASP A 78 15.63 7.61 4.46
N GLU A 79 15.10 7.80 5.68
CA GLU A 79 13.76 8.35 5.90
C GLU A 79 13.50 9.70 5.19
N LYS A 80 14.53 10.54 5.00
CA LYS A 80 14.40 11.84 4.33
C LYS A 80 14.31 11.64 2.82
N GLU A 81 15.05 10.69 2.27
CA GLU A 81 15.00 10.30 0.86
C GLU A 81 13.68 9.61 0.49
N LEU A 82 12.96 9.08 1.49
CA LEU A 82 11.62 8.51 1.32
C LEU A 82 10.49 9.56 1.29
N GLN A 83 10.69 10.77 1.83
CA GLN A 83 9.66 11.82 1.86
C GLN A 83 9.04 12.14 0.48
N PRO A 84 9.82 12.24 -0.62
CA PRO A 84 9.27 12.47 -1.96
C PRO A 84 8.32 11.37 -2.44
N TYR A 85 8.38 10.17 -1.86
CA TYR A 85 7.54 9.03 -2.26
C TYR A 85 6.15 9.03 -1.61
N ILE A 86 5.90 9.85 -0.58
CA ILE A 86 4.59 9.88 0.11
C ILE A 86 3.45 10.19 -0.87
N LYS A 87 3.61 11.21 -1.71
CA LYS A 87 2.61 11.60 -2.71
C LYS A 87 2.44 10.53 -3.82
N PRO A 88 3.52 10.03 -4.44
CA PRO A 88 3.50 8.86 -5.33
C PRO A 88 2.73 7.65 -4.78
N PHE A 89 3.04 7.18 -3.57
CA PHE A 89 2.36 6.02 -2.99
C PHE A 89 0.91 6.31 -2.64
N LYS A 90 0.59 7.53 -2.20
CA LYS A 90 -0.80 7.94 -2.01
C LYS A 90 -1.61 7.88 -3.30
N GLN A 91 -1.02 8.34 -4.42
CA GLN A 91 -1.67 8.24 -5.74
C GLN A 91 -1.76 6.79 -6.21
N PHE A 92 -0.71 6.01 -6.01
CA PHE A 92 -0.64 4.60 -6.39
C PHE A 92 -1.74 3.77 -5.71
N ILE A 93 -1.88 3.87 -4.39
CA ILE A 93 -2.91 3.13 -3.63
C ILE A 93 -4.34 3.54 -4.02
N LYS A 94 -4.53 4.79 -4.44
CA LYS A 94 -5.83 5.31 -4.91
C LYS A 94 -6.08 5.06 -6.40
N ASP A 95 -5.10 4.55 -7.16
CA ASP A 95 -5.32 4.15 -8.53
C ASP A 95 -6.28 2.96 -8.58
N LYS A 96 -7.26 3.02 -9.49
CA LYS A 96 -8.30 2.01 -9.58
C LYS A 96 -7.73 0.60 -9.82
N THR A 97 -6.73 0.47 -10.70
CA THR A 97 -6.12 -0.82 -11.04
C THR A 97 -5.38 -1.40 -9.86
N VAL A 98 -4.64 -0.55 -9.15
CA VAL A 98 -3.90 -0.94 -7.94
C VAL A 98 -4.86 -1.35 -6.84
N ALA A 99 -5.89 -0.55 -6.60
CA ALA A 99 -6.95 -0.86 -5.65
C ALA A 99 -7.60 -2.21 -6.00
N GLU A 100 -7.91 -2.46 -7.26
CA GLU A 100 -8.50 -3.73 -7.69
C GLU A 100 -7.60 -4.93 -7.35
N ILE A 101 -6.30 -4.81 -7.64
CA ILE A 101 -5.31 -5.85 -7.35
C ILE A 101 -5.15 -6.06 -5.85
N LEU A 102 -4.93 -5.00 -5.07
CA LEU A 102 -4.80 -5.11 -3.61
C LEU A 102 -6.10 -5.64 -2.97
N GLY A 103 -7.25 -5.23 -3.49
CA GLY A 103 -8.56 -5.70 -3.05
C GLY A 103 -8.80 -7.18 -3.38
N SER A 104 -8.16 -7.71 -4.43
CA SER A 104 -8.25 -9.13 -4.77
C SER A 104 -7.65 -10.02 -3.68
N ALA A 105 -6.71 -9.54 -2.86
CA ALA A 105 -6.17 -10.29 -1.73
C ALA A 105 -7.23 -10.72 -0.70
N PHE A 106 -8.41 -10.10 -0.71
CA PHE A 106 -9.52 -10.42 0.17
C PHE A 106 -10.52 -11.44 -0.42
N THR A 107 -10.27 -11.96 -1.64
CA THR A 107 -11.12 -13.00 -2.26
C THR A 107 -10.58 -14.39 -1.97
N GLU A 108 -11.47 -15.38 -1.87
CA GLU A 108 -11.11 -16.77 -1.53
C GLU A 108 -10.18 -17.43 -2.58
N ASP A 109 -10.24 -16.97 -3.83
CA ASP A 109 -9.48 -17.52 -4.95
C ASP A 109 -8.11 -16.84 -5.16
N CYS A 110 -7.74 -15.84 -4.34
CA CYS A 110 -6.50 -15.11 -4.51
C CYS A 110 -5.30 -15.92 -4.01
N GLN A 111 -4.57 -16.55 -4.92
CA GLN A 111 -3.29 -17.22 -4.63
C GLN A 111 -2.08 -16.31 -4.84
N ILE A 112 -2.20 -15.31 -5.71
CA ILE A 112 -1.11 -14.41 -6.09
C ILE A 112 -1.65 -13.04 -6.50
N LEU A 113 -0.93 -11.99 -6.12
CA LEU A 113 -1.18 -10.64 -6.62
C LEU A 113 -0.52 -10.43 -7.98
N ASP A 114 -1.18 -9.70 -8.88
CA ASP A 114 -0.59 -9.31 -10.17
C ASP A 114 0.47 -8.22 -9.99
N THR A 115 1.65 -8.63 -9.51
CA THR A 115 2.80 -7.75 -9.27
C THR A 115 3.32 -7.10 -10.55
N ARG A 116 3.10 -7.72 -11.72
CA ARG A 116 3.47 -7.14 -13.01
C ARG A 116 2.64 -5.88 -13.28
N THR A 117 1.33 -5.96 -13.12
CA THR A 117 0.44 -4.80 -13.32
C THR A 117 0.68 -3.72 -12.27
N LEU A 118 0.99 -4.09 -11.02
CA LEU A 118 1.43 -3.14 -10.00
C LEU A 118 2.68 -2.36 -10.45
N ALA A 119 3.72 -3.05 -10.92
CA ALA A 119 4.95 -2.42 -11.38
C ALA A 119 4.74 -1.53 -12.62
N LEU A 120 3.96 -1.98 -13.59
CA LEU A 120 3.62 -1.19 -14.78
C LEU A 120 2.85 0.08 -14.42
N THR A 121 1.88 -0.05 -13.50
CA THR A 121 1.09 1.09 -13.02
C THR A 121 1.95 2.08 -12.24
N TRP A 122 2.88 1.60 -11.41
CA TRP A 122 3.84 2.43 -10.70
C TRP A 122 4.67 3.27 -11.68
N ASN A 123 5.27 2.62 -12.69
CA ASN A 123 6.09 3.30 -13.69
C ASN A 123 5.31 4.32 -14.51
N LYS A 124 4.03 4.04 -14.79
CA LYS A 124 3.14 4.96 -15.51
C LYS A 124 2.79 6.20 -14.68
N LEU A 125 2.44 6.01 -13.41
CA LEU A 125 2.00 7.11 -12.53
C LEU A 125 3.17 7.97 -12.06
N ASN A 126 4.34 7.35 -11.89
CA ASN A 126 5.50 7.95 -11.27
C ASN A 126 6.68 8.00 -12.24
N SER A 127 6.46 8.25 -13.53
CA SER A 127 7.55 8.26 -14.53
C SER A 127 8.75 9.14 -14.16
N ASP A 128 8.51 10.17 -13.34
CA ASP A 128 9.50 11.17 -12.94
C ASP A 128 10.25 10.80 -11.65
N ILE A 129 9.72 9.85 -10.87
CA ILE A 129 10.22 9.45 -9.53
C ILE A 129 10.56 7.96 -9.47
N ALA A 130 9.95 7.14 -10.32
CA ALA A 130 10.22 5.72 -10.46
C ALA A 130 11.73 5.58 -10.54
N PRO A 131 12.35 4.96 -9.51
CA PRO A 131 13.76 5.05 -9.38
C PRO A 131 14.36 4.60 -10.69
N LYS A 132 15.30 5.39 -11.22
CA LYS A 132 16.31 4.81 -12.10
C LYS A 132 17.07 3.82 -11.22
N ILE A 133 16.46 2.67 -10.91
CA ILE A 133 17.11 1.51 -10.30
C ILE A 133 18.02 0.99 -11.39
N GLN A 134 19.06 1.76 -11.70
CA GLN A 134 20.26 1.21 -12.26
C GLN A 134 20.76 0.32 -11.15
N ARG A 135 20.51 -0.99 -11.27
CA ARG A 135 21.13 -2.01 -10.41
C ARG A 135 22.65 -1.86 -10.55
N THR A 136 23.24 -0.96 -9.78
CA THR A 136 24.69 -0.87 -9.56
C THR A 136 25.00 -1.50 -8.22
N GLY A 137 24.55 -2.73 -8.04
CA GLY A 137 24.89 -3.57 -6.89
C GLY A 137 25.19 -4.96 -7.43
N LYS A 138 26.47 -5.29 -7.59
CA LYS A 138 26.91 -6.65 -7.90
C LYS A 138 26.38 -7.57 -6.80
N MET A 139 25.53 -8.53 -7.15
CA MET A 139 25.33 -9.70 -6.30
C MET A 139 26.66 -10.45 -6.20
N PRO A 140 27.20 -10.68 -5.00
CA PRO A 140 28.22 -11.71 -4.82
C PRO A 140 27.60 -13.06 -5.16
N ILE A 141 28.27 -13.82 -6.02
CA ILE A 141 27.98 -15.23 -6.23
C ILE A 141 28.46 -15.94 -4.96
N PRO A 142 27.59 -16.68 -4.24
CA PRO A 142 28.04 -17.52 -3.14
C PRO A 142 29.09 -18.52 -3.66
N GLN A 143 30.28 -18.51 -3.07
CA GLN A 143 31.25 -19.59 -3.23
C GLN A 143 30.89 -20.75 -2.33
#